data_AF-A0A2N1MGJ4-F1
#
_entry.id   AF-A0A2N1MGJ4-F1
#
_cell.length_a   1.000
_cell.length_b   1.000
_cell.length_c   1.000
_cell.angle_alpha   90.00
_cell.angle_beta   90.00
_cell.angle_gamma   90.00
#
_symmetry.space_group_name_H-M   'P 1'
#
loop_
_entity.id
_entity.type
_entity.pdbx_description
1 polymer ?
#
loop_
_entity_poly.entity_id
_entity_poly.type
_entity_poly.pdbx_seq_one_letter_code
_entity_poly.pdbx_strand_id
1 'polypeptide(L)'
;IFFKYFENLPLIKYLYPMVKFIQMLNNKLGYKLSRDDAKKTTFRMFIESEGDKEAYNALSKSFNEFQVAYNFMINKVKRYQCHDLPKIKPQITDKLSIIYGLIEGKDEGIYLCAILEYLINIQNTFLGKIMSIPPESCDSLRFLQSPSWDDATSTIDDSPYFIRTMRVDHAIEDNFIIYEWNDEILQYSQRNLGIGKGQDIIYELQRIESELANILVQNKVHFEVGNEQLVLEPFPYHLE
;
A
#
# COMPACT_ATOMS: atom_id res chain seq x y z
N ILE A 1 6.84 -15.28 9.60
CA ILE A 1 6.59 -13.81 9.49
C ILE A 1 5.15 -13.51 9.08
N PHE A 2 4.66 -14.11 8.00
CA PHE A 2 3.27 -13.98 7.52
C PHE A 2 2.21 -13.93 8.63
N PHE A 3 2.11 -14.98 9.46
CA PHE A 3 1.09 -15.05 10.52
C PHE A 3 1.15 -13.89 11.53
N LYS A 4 2.33 -13.32 11.78
CA LYS A 4 2.49 -12.17 12.68
C LYS A 4 1.88 -10.89 12.11
N TYR A 5 1.85 -10.76 10.78
CA TYR A 5 1.33 -9.60 10.06
C TYR A 5 -0.03 -9.87 9.40
N PHE A 6 -0.63 -11.03 9.65
CA PHE A 6 -1.83 -11.53 8.97
C PHE A 6 -3.00 -10.53 8.98
N GLU A 7 -3.26 -9.90 10.11
CA GLU A 7 -4.36 -8.93 10.23
C GLU A 7 -4.10 -7.61 9.49
N ASN A 8 -2.82 -7.27 9.28
CA ASN A 8 -2.41 -6.00 8.68
C ASN A 8 -2.20 -6.09 7.17
N LEU A 9 -1.77 -7.25 6.66
CA LEU A 9 -1.49 -7.46 5.24
C LEU A 9 -2.69 -7.11 4.32
N PRO A 10 -3.94 -7.51 4.62
CA PRO A 10 -5.10 -7.14 3.80
C PRO A 10 -5.42 -5.65 3.79
N LEU A 11 -4.85 -4.84 4.71
CA LEU A 11 -5.05 -3.40 4.73
C LEU A 11 -4.22 -2.71 3.64
N ILE A 12 -3.08 -3.29 3.24
CA ILE A 12 -2.14 -2.66 2.30
C ILE A 12 -2.77 -2.44 0.93
N LYS A 13 -3.72 -3.31 0.52
CA LYS A 13 -4.43 -3.21 -0.76
C LYS A 13 -5.14 -1.86 -0.97
N TYR A 14 -5.47 -1.15 0.11
CA TYR A 14 -6.11 0.17 0.04
C TYR A 14 -5.14 1.28 -0.38
N LEU A 15 -3.83 1.06 -0.33
CA LEU A 15 -2.81 2.05 -0.65
C LEU A 15 -2.82 2.43 -2.13
N TYR A 16 -2.85 1.44 -3.03
CA TYR A 16 -2.77 1.69 -4.47
C TYR A 16 -3.92 2.56 -5.02
N PRO A 17 -5.21 2.26 -4.72
CA PRO A 17 -6.31 3.14 -5.11
C PRO A 17 -6.14 4.59 -4.69
N MET A 18 -5.60 4.82 -3.49
CA MET A 18 -5.37 6.18 -2.99
C MET A 18 -4.27 6.89 -3.78
N VAL A 19 -3.09 6.26 -3.92
CA VAL A 19 -1.97 6.83 -4.67
C VAL A 19 -2.36 7.13 -6.12
N LYS A 20 -3.04 6.18 -6.78
CA LYS A 20 -3.52 6.33 -8.15
C LYS A 20 -4.44 7.54 -8.32
N PHE A 21 -5.42 7.69 -7.45
CA PHE A 21 -6.36 8.82 -7.55
C PHE A 21 -5.68 10.17 -7.27
N ILE A 22 -4.75 10.22 -6.32
CA ILE A 22 -3.95 11.42 -6.03
C ILE A 22 -3.09 11.80 -7.24
N GLN A 23 -2.44 10.85 -7.89
CA GLN A 23 -1.69 11.10 -9.13
C GLN A 23 -2.60 11.66 -10.23
N MET A 24 -3.82 11.14 -10.38
CA MET A 24 -4.79 11.67 -11.34
C MET A 24 -5.19 13.11 -11.01
N LEU A 25 -5.42 13.44 -9.74
CA LEU A 25 -5.69 14.81 -9.28
C LEU A 25 -4.52 15.74 -9.58
N ASN A 26 -3.31 15.36 -9.19
CA ASN A 26 -2.08 16.14 -9.42
C ASN A 26 -1.87 16.42 -10.91
N ASN A 27 -2.02 15.40 -11.75
CA ASN A 27 -1.82 15.54 -13.20
C ASN A 27 -2.84 16.48 -13.85
N LYS A 28 -4.09 16.50 -13.36
CA LYS A 28 -5.17 17.32 -13.93
C LYS A 28 -5.17 18.75 -13.39
N LEU A 29 -4.96 18.92 -12.09
CA LEU A 29 -5.20 20.17 -11.35
C LEU A 29 -3.90 20.87 -10.88
N GLY A 30 -2.77 20.17 -10.90
CA GLY A 30 -1.48 20.73 -10.46
C GLY A 30 -1.15 22.04 -11.17
N TYR A 31 -0.72 23.03 -10.40
CA TYR A 31 -0.40 24.40 -10.82
C TYR A 31 -1.56 25.21 -11.43
N LYS A 32 -2.76 24.66 -11.51
CA LYS A 32 -3.97 25.32 -12.08
C LYS A 32 -5.02 25.66 -11.03
N LEU A 33 -4.95 25.04 -9.86
CA LEU A 33 -5.94 25.15 -8.81
C LEU A 33 -5.37 25.98 -7.66
N SER A 34 -6.07 27.03 -7.24
CA SER A 34 -5.77 27.77 -6.00
C SER A 34 -6.31 26.99 -4.79
N ARG A 35 -5.80 27.29 -3.59
CA ARG A 35 -6.30 26.63 -2.36
C ARG A 35 -7.76 26.97 -2.07
N ASP A 36 -8.18 28.20 -2.36
CA ASP A 36 -9.56 28.64 -2.14
C ASP A 36 -10.53 27.99 -3.13
N ASP A 37 -10.11 27.78 -4.38
CA ASP A 37 -10.92 27.05 -5.35
C ASP A 37 -11.00 25.56 -5.02
N ALA A 38 -9.92 24.97 -4.48
CA ALA A 38 -9.94 23.60 -3.98
C ALA A 38 -11.02 23.41 -2.91
N LYS A 39 -11.16 24.38 -1.99
CA LYS A 39 -12.18 24.35 -0.92
C LYS A 39 -13.62 24.43 -1.46
N LYS A 40 -13.83 25.14 -2.57
CA LYS A 40 -15.17 25.33 -3.18
C LYS A 40 -15.53 24.21 -4.15
N THR A 41 -14.54 23.59 -4.77
CA THR A 41 -14.73 22.53 -5.77
C THR A 41 -14.97 21.19 -5.10
N THR A 42 -16.08 20.54 -5.42
CA THR A 42 -16.38 19.19 -4.93
C THR A 42 -15.78 18.11 -5.83
N PHE A 43 -15.58 16.90 -5.32
CA PHE A 43 -15.18 15.76 -6.14
C PHE A 43 -16.14 15.53 -7.31
N ARG A 44 -17.45 15.67 -7.08
CA ARG A 44 -18.48 15.56 -8.11
C ARG A 44 -18.28 16.59 -9.22
N MET A 45 -18.12 17.86 -8.85
CA MET A 45 -17.89 18.94 -9.84
C MET A 45 -16.62 18.68 -10.65
N PHE A 46 -15.55 18.21 -10.01
CA PHE A 46 -14.32 17.86 -10.69
C PHE A 46 -14.52 16.70 -11.68
N ILE A 47 -15.19 15.61 -11.25
CA ILE A 47 -15.43 14.45 -12.10
C ILE A 47 -16.36 14.78 -13.27
N GLU A 48 -17.44 15.52 -13.02
CA GLU A 48 -18.41 15.95 -14.04
C GLU A 48 -17.82 16.99 -15.01
N SER A 49 -16.67 17.61 -14.70
CA SER A 49 -15.99 18.54 -15.60
C SER A 49 -15.27 17.84 -16.76
N GLU A 50 -15.10 16.52 -16.71
CA GLU A 50 -14.51 15.75 -17.81
C GLU A 50 -15.43 15.73 -19.03
N GLY A 51 -15.01 16.38 -20.11
CA GLY A 51 -15.76 16.41 -21.37
C GLY A 51 -15.70 15.11 -22.17
N ASP A 52 -14.71 14.26 -21.90
CA ASP A 52 -14.55 12.95 -22.54
C ASP A 52 -15.17 11.83 -21.69
N LYS A 53 -15.95 10.96 -22.33
CA LYS A 53 -16.70 9.90 -21.64
C LYS A 53 -15.78 8.82 -21.08
N GLU A 54 -14.69 8.48 -21.76
CA GLU A 54 -13.75 7.47 -21.28
C GLU A 54 -12.95 8.01 -20.08
N ALA A 55 -12.45 9.24 -20.17
CA ALA A 55 -11.81 9.94 -19.07
C ALA A 55 -12.74 10.08 -17.86
N TYR A 56 -14.02 10.44 -18.07
CA TYR A 56 -15.04 10.48 -17.03
C TYR A 56 -15.19 9.13 -16.33
N ASN A 57 -15.36 8.05 -17.10
CA ASN A 57 -15.54 6.71 -16.53
C ASN A 57 -14.31 6.24 -15.74
N ALA A 58 -13.11 6.48 -16.28
CA ALA A 58 -11.86 6.14 -15.61
C ALA A 58 -11.68 6.93 -14.31
N LEU A 59 -11.96 8.23 -14.33
CA LEU A 59 -11.85 9.09 -13.15
C LEU A 59 -12.91 8.76 -12.10
N SER A 60 -14.16 8.52 -12.52
CA SER A 60 -15.26 8.10 -11.63
C SER A 60 -14.95 6.77 -10.95
N LYS A 61 -14.44 5.78 -11.70
CA LYS A 61 -14.02 4.49 -11.13
C LYS A 61 -12.90 4.69 -10.10
N SER A 62 -11.86 5.44 -10.46
CA SER A 62 -10.73 5.73 -9.56
C SER A 62 -11.17 6.46 -8.28
N PHE A 63 -12.09 7.42 -8.39
CA PHE A 63 -12.67 8.10 -7.24
C PHE A 63 -13.45 7.14 -6.33
N ASN A 64 -14.26 6.23 -6.89
CA ASN A 64 -15.02 5.28 -6.09
C ASN A 64 -14.08 4.33 -5.31
N GLU A 65 -13.01 3.85 -5.95
CA GLU A 65 -11.98 3.03 -5.31
C GLU A 65 -11.26 3.80 -4.19
N PHE A 66 -10.87 5.06 -4.45
CA PHE A 66 -10.32 5.99 -3.46
C PHE A 66 -11.25 6.22 -2.28
N GLN A 67 -12.53 6.50 -2.54
CA GLN A 67 -13.53 6.78 -1.50
C GLN A 67 -13.69 5.58 -0.57
N VAL A 68 -13.80 4.37 -1.12
CA VAL A 68 -13.90 3.13 -0.33
C VAL A 68 -12.65 2.94 0.51
N ALA A 69 -11.46 3.08 -0.09
CA ALA A 69 -10.18 2.93 0.59
C ALA A 69 -10.01 3.94 1.73
N TYR A 70 -10.26 5.22 1.46
CA TYR A 70 -10.15 6.29 2.44
C TYR A 70 -11.11 6.07 3.62
N ASN A 71 -12.41 5.86 3.34
CA ASN A 71 -13.43 5.76 4.39
C ASN A 71 -13.24 4.53 5.29
N PHE A 72 -12.69 3.46 4.73
CA PHE A 72 -12.30 2.31 5.52
C PHE A 72 -11.08 2.63 6.42
N MET A 73 -10.03 3.22 5.84
CA MET A 73 -8.76 3.41 6.52
C MET A 73 -8.75 4.56 7.53
N ILE A 74 -9.52 5.63 7.28
CA ILE A 74 -9.58 6.80 8.17
C ILE A 74 -9.98 6.40 9.60
N ASN A 75 -10.81 5.38 9.75
CA ASN A 75 -11.25 4.87 11.04
C ASN A 75 -10.17 4.06 11.77
N LYS A 76 -9.18 3.50 11.06
CA LYS A 76 -8.07 2.72 11.61
C LYS A 76 -6.91 3.58 12.12
N VAL A 77 -6.71 4.76 11.52
CA VAL A 77 -5.57 5.65 11.83
C VAL A 77 -5.92 6.58 12.98
N LYS A 78 -5.18 6.52 14.10
CA LYS A 78 -5.45 7.36 15.29
C LYS A 78 -4.50 8.55 15.42
N ARG A 79 -3.30 8.42 14.87
CA ARG A 79 -2.20 9.37 15.04
C ARG A 79 -1.58 9.68 13.70
N TYR A 80 -1.02 10.87 13.62
CA TYR A 80 -0.14 11.28 12.54
C TYR A 80 1.08 11.94 13.17
N GLN A 81 2.27 11.43 12.85
CA GLN A 81 3.50 11.83 13.51
C GLN A 81 3.34 11.77 15.05
N CYS A 82 3.69 12.84 15.76
CA CYS A 82 3.58 12.91 17.22
C CYS A 82 2.17 13.28 17.74
N HIS A 83 1.19 13.54 16.86
CA HIS A 83 -0.10 14.12 17.24
C HIS A 83 -1.28 13.14 17.08
N ASP A 84 -2.26 13.24 17.98
CA ASP A 84 -3.54 12.54 17.84
C ASP A 84 -4.39 13.25 16.78
N LEU A 85 -5.01 12.46 15.90
CA LEU A 85 -5.98 12.98 14.95
C LEU A 85 -7.31 13.32 15.66
N PRO A 86 -8.07 14.32 15.16
CA PRO A 86 -9.40 14.60 15.69
C PRO A 86 -10.30 13.36 15.74
N LYS A 87 -11.12 13.27 16.79
CA LYS A 87 -12.05 12.14 16.99
C LYS A 87 -13.11 12.06 15.90
N ILE A 88 -13.59 13.22 15.45
CA ILE A 88 -14.53 13.34 14.34
C ILE A 88 -13.71 13.39 13.07
N LYS A 89 -13.85 12.36 12.24
CA LYS A 89 -13.09 12.24 11.00
C LYS A 89 -14.01 12.37 9.80
N PRO A 90 -13.54 13.02 8.71
CA PRO A 90 -14.34 13.19 7.51
C PRO A 90 -14.63 11.83 6.86
N GLN A 91 -15.85 11.68 6.33
CA GLN A 91 -16.21 10.57 5.45
C GLN A 91 -16.33 11.12 4.04
N ILE A 92 -15.44 10.68 3.15
CA ILE A 92 -15.39 11.10 1.76
C ILE A 92 -16.70 10.71 1.07
N THR A 93 -17.28 11.71 0.41
CA THR A 93 -18.40 11.59 -0.51
C THR A 93 -18.08 12.46 -1.72
N ASP A 94 -18.76 12.22 -2.83
CA ASP A 94 -18.61 13.03 -4.05
C ASP A 94 -18.96 14.53 -3.82
N LYS A 95 -19.75 14.84 -2.79
CA LYS A 95 -20.12 16.21 -2.40
C LYS A 95 -19.06 16.94 -1.57
N LEU A 96 -18.04 16.24 -1.07
CA LEU A 96 -16.98 16.90 -0.31
C LEU A 96 -16.00 17.63 -1.22
N SER A 97 -15.33 18.62 -0.64
CA SER A 97 -14.29 19.38 -1.32
C SER A 97 -13.12 18.48 -1.72
N ILE A 98 -12.56 18.76 -2.90
CA ILE A 98 -11.38 18.05 -3.41
C ILE A 98 -10.15 18.23 -2.52
N ILE A 99 -10.13 19.21 -1.60
CA ILE A 99 -9.00 19.44 -0.68
C ILE A 99 -8.66 18.20 0.15
N TYR A 100 -9.64 17.35 0.46
CA TYR A 100 -9.43 16.09 1.18
C TYR A 100 -8.69 15.01 0.36
N GLY A 101 -8.59 15.19 -0.96
CA GLY A 101 -7.84 14.32 -1.87
C GLY A 101 -6.44 14.86 -2.22
N LEU A 102 -6.06 16.02 -1.69
CA LEU A 102 -4.78 16.66 -1.98
C LEU A 102 -3.78 16.37 -0.85
N ILE A 103 -2.51 16.19 -1.21
CA ILE A 103 -1.43 15.98 -0.24
C ILE A 103 -1.07 17.32 0.39
N GLU A 104 -1.55 17.55 1.61
CA GLU A 104 -1.14 18.67 2.46
C GLU A 104 -0.85 18.16 3.88
N GLY A 105 0.32 18.50 4.43
CA GLY A 105 0.70 18.13 5.80
C GLY A 105 -0.03 18.89 6.91
N LYS A 106 -1.14 19.57 6.59
CA LYS A 106 -1.88 20.47 7.47
C LYS A 106 -3.37 20.44 7.12
N ASP A 107 -4.18 21.02 8.01
CA ASP A 107 -5.63 21.21 7.83
C ASP A 107 -6.36 19.94 7.36
N GLU A 108 -7.13 19.98 6.28
CA GLU A 108 -7.91 18.85 5.77
C GLU A 108 -7.04 17.73 5.16
N GLY A 109 -5.85 18.05 4.64
CA GLY A 109 -4.96 17.08 4.01
C GLY A 109 -4.25 16.15 4.99
N ILE A 110 -4.23 16.50 6.29
CA ILE A 110 -3.52 15.73 7.33
C ILE A 110 -4.01 14.28 7.41
N TYR A 111 -5.31 14.06 7.20
CA TYR A 111 -5.92 12.74 7.28
C TYR A 111 -5.42 11.81 6.18
N LEU A 112 -5.30 12.33 4.96
CA LEU A 112 -4.80 11.55 3.83
C LEU A 112 -3.33 11.20 4.02
N CYS A 113 -2.52 12.17 4.44
CA CYS A 113 -1.11 11.94 4.76
C CYS A 113 -0.94 10.86 5.83
N ALA A 114 -1.76 10.89 6.88
CA ALA A 114 -1.73 9.91 7.95
C ALA A 114 -2.10 8.49 7.51
N ILE A 115 -3.09 8.36 6.62
CA ILE A 115 -3.47 7.07 6.05
C ILE A 115 -2.35 6.49 5.19
N LEU A 116 -1.75 7.31 4.33
CA LEU A 116 -0.67 6.88 3.46
C LEU A 116 0.55 6.44 4.26
N GLU A 117 0.99 7.24 5.23
CA GLU A 117 2.10 6.90 6.12
C GLU A 117 1.83 5.59 6.87
N TYR A 118 0.62 5.41 7.40
CA TYR A 118 0.24 4.19 8.11
C TYR A 118 0.35 2.95 7.21
N LEU A 119 -0.20 3.00 6.00
CA LEU A 119 -0.19 1.87 5.06
C LEU A 119 1.20 1.56 4.53
N ILE A 120 1.97 2.60 4.20
CA ILE A 120 3.36 2.47 3.74
C ILE A 120 4.22 1.85 4.83
N ASN A 121 4.03 2.27 6.08
CA ASN A 121 4.73 1.68 7.21
C ASN A 121 4.38 0.20 7.39
N ILE A 122 3.14 -0.23 7.16
CA ILE A 122 2.78 -1.65 7.20
C ILE A 122 3.56 -2.43 6.13
N GLN A 123 3.54 -1.98 4.87
CA GLN A 123 4.25 -2.65 3.78
C GLN A 123 5.76 -2.70 4.04
N ASN A 124 6.37 -1.56 4.34
CA ASN A 124 7.81 -1.45 4.57
C ASN A 124 8.25 -2.26 5.79
N THR A 125 7.47 -2.26 6.87
CA THR A 125 7.77 -3.09 8.05
C THR A 125 7.75 -4.57 7.67
N PHE A 126 6.74 -5.01 6.92
CA PHE A 126 6.64 -6.40 6.49
C PHE A 126 7.83 -6.79 5.59
N LEU A 127 8.10 -6.04 4.53
CA LEU A 127 9.21 -6.29 3.60
C LEU A 127 10.57 -6.17 4.29
N GLY A 128 10.73 -5.23 5.22
CA GLY A 128 11.90 -5.11 6.08
C GLY A 128 12.16 -6.38 6.90
N LYS A 129 11.11 -6.99 7.46
CA LYS A 129 11.24 -8.29 8.15
C LYS A 129 11.61 -9.44 7.21
N ILE A 130 11.16 -9.42 5.96
CA ILE A 130 11.57 -10.39 4.95
C ILE A 130 13.06 -10.22 4.61
N MET A 131 13.51 -8.99 4.40
CA MET A 131 14.93 -8.70 4.15
C MET A 131 15.83 -9.09 5.34
N SER A 132 15.32 -9.04 6.58
CA SER A 132 16.09 -9.47 7.75
C SER A 132 16.13 -11.00 7.96
N ILE A 133 15.54 -11.81 7.08
CA ILE A 133 15.65 -13.27 7.18
C ILE A 133 17.11 -13.67 6.89
N PRO A 134 17.73 -14.53 7.71
CA PRO A 134 19.10 -15.00 7.48
C PRO A 134 19.22 -15.75 6.14
N PRO A 135 20.40 -15.66 5.48
CA PRO A 135 20.69 -16.48 4.29
C PRO A 135 20.49 -17.97 4.57
N GLU A 136 20.18 -18.73 3.51
CA GLU A 136 19.97 -20.20 3.52
C GLU A 136 18.81 -20.72 4.40
N SER A 137 18.11 -19.85 5.13
CA SER A 137 17.02 -20.27 6.02
C SER A 137 15.65 -20.39 5.33
N CYS A 138 15.51 -19.85 4.11
CA CYS A 138 14.25 -19.86 3.37
C CYS A 138 14.47 -19.98 1.86
N ASP A 139 14.21 -21.18 1.32
CA ASP A 139 14.30 -21.48 -0.12
C ASP A 139 13.29 -20.67 -0.96
N SER A 140 12.13 -20.38 -0.39
CA SER A 140 11.05 -19.64 -1.07
C SER A 140 11.44 -18.21 -1.45
N LEU A 141 12.47 -17.64 -0.82
CA LEU A 141 12.96 -16.28 -1.09
C LEU A 141 14.18 -16.25 -2.01
N ARG A 142 14.56 -17.39 -2.60
CA ARG A 142 15.74 -17.47 -3.47
C ARG A 142 15.72 -16.47 -4.63
N PHE A 143 14.53 -16.12 -5.13
CA PHE A 143 14.37 -15.12 -6.19
C PHE A 143 14.75 -13.68 -5.77
N LEU A 144 14.86 -13.40 -4.47
CA LEU A 144 15.31 -12.10 -3.94
C LEU A 144 16.82 -12.04 -3.72
N GLN A 145 17.53 -13.17 -3.82
CA GLN A 145 18.97 -13.19 -3.59
C GLN A 145 19.66 -12.28 -4.61
N SER A 146 20.52 -11.39 -4.11
CA SER A 146 21.32 -10.53 -4.98
C SER A 146 22.18 -11.39 -5.92
N PRO A 147 22.26 -11.07 -7.22
CA PRO A 147 23.19 -11.75 -8.13
C PRO A 147 24.66 -11.64 -7.71
N SER A 148 24.99 -10.64 -6.88
CA SER A 148 26.33 -10.42 -6.32
C SER A 148 26.58 -11.15 -5.01
N TRP A 149 25.60 -11.92 -4.51
CA TRP A 149 25.74 -12.69 -3.27
C TRP A 149 26.70 -13.86 -3.48
N ASP A 150 27.67 -13.99 -2.58
CA ASP A 150 28.65 -15.07 -2.57
C ASP A 150 28.73 -15.66 -1.15
N ASP A 151 28.32 -16.91 -1.02
CA ASP A 151 28.31 -17.65 0.26
C ASP A 151 29.71 -17.79 0.86
N ALA A 152 30.78 -17.65 0.05
CA ALA A 152 32.16 -17.76 0.52
C ALA A 152 32.71 -16.48 1.17
N THR A 153 32.13 -15.31 0.89
CA THR A 153 32.68 -14.01 1.32
C THR A 153 31.71 -13.17 2.16
N SER A 154 30.42 -13.51 2.16
CA SER A 154 29.38 -12.77 2.89
C SER A 154 29.30 -13.19 4.36
N THR A 155 29.04 -12.23 5.25
CA THR A 155 28.88 -12.52 6.68
C THR A 155 27.41 -12.81 7.03
N ILE A 156 27.17 -13.42 8.19
CA ILE A 156 25.81 -13.69 8.69
C ILE A 156 24.99 -12.40 8.88
N ASP A 157 25.67 -11.26 9.09
CA ASP A 157 25.03 -9.95 9.26
C ASP A 157 24.64 -9.30 7.92
N ASP A 158 25.13 -9.82 6.79
CA ASP A 158 24.76 -9.35 5.46
C ASP A 158 23.44 -10.02 5.01
N SER A 159 22.44 -9.21 4.64
CA SER A 159 21.22 -9.76 4.06
C SER A 159 21.45 -10.10 2.58
N PRO A 160 21.18 -11.35 2.14
CA PRO A 160 21.27 -11.70 0.73
C PRO A 160 20.11 -11.13 -0.09
N TYR A 161 19.01 -10.75 0.58
CA TYR A 161 17.74 -10.45 -0.06
C TYR A 161 17.65 -8.97 -0.41
N PHE A 162 17.60 -8.68 -1.72
CA PHE A 162 17.47 -7.33 -2.23
C PHE A 162 16.03 -7.04 -2.66
N ILE A 163 15.39 -6.09 -1.99
CA ILE A 163 14.11 -5.50 -2.42
C ILE A 163 14.39 -4.08 -2.89
N ARG A 164 13.95 -3.77 -4.11
CA ARG A 164 14.10 -2.44 -4.70
C ARG A 164 13.42 -1.38 -3.83
N THR A 165 14.12 -0.27 -3.62
CA THR A 165 13.53 0.94 -3.03
C THR A 165 12.98 1.87 -4.12
N MET A 166 11.85 2.52 -3.86
CA MET A 166 11.21 3.42 -4.81
C MET A 166 10.35 4.47 -4.11
N ARG A 167 10.28 5.68 -4.67
CA ARG A 167 9.26 6.66 -4.28
C ARG A 167 7.85 6.21 -4.67
N VAL A 168 6.88 6.45 -3.79
CA VAL A 168 5.50 5.98 -3.99
C VAL A 168 4.80 6.64 -5.19
N ASP A 169 5.20 7.85 -5.57
CA ASP A 169 4.71 8.56 -6.76
C ASP A 169 5.15 7.94 -8.09
N HIS A 170 6.19 7.11 -8.11
CA HIS A 170 6.66 6.38 -9.29
C HIS A 170 6.17 4.94 -9.37
N ALA A 171 5.45 4.48 -8.35
CA ALA A 171 5.07 3.09 -8.21
C ALA A 171 3.88 2.70 -9.10
N ILE A 172 3.94 1.49 -9.65
CA ILE A 172 2.83 0.85 -10.37
C ILE A 172 2.12 -0.16 -9.47
N GLU A 173 0.96 -0.65 -9.89
CA GLU A 173 0.11 -1.58 -9.12
C GLU A 173 0.88 -2.77 -8.54
N ASP A 174 1.70 -3.42 -9.36
CA ASP A 174 2.50 -4.60 -8.98
C ASP A 174 3.48 -4.37 -7.81
N ASN A 175 3.84 -3.10 -7.56
CA ASN A 175 4.77 -2.71 -6.50
C ASN A 175 4.12 -2.65 -5.11
N PHE A 176 2.78 -2.66 -5.05
CA PHE A 176 2.02 -2.66 -3.80
C PHE A 176 1.62 -4.09 -3.42
N ILE A 177 1.56 -4.36 -2.11
CA ILE A 177 1.03 -5.64 -1.62
C ILE A 177 -0.50 -5.58 -1.71
N ILE A 178 -1.06 -6.18 -2.76
CA ILE A 178 -2.50 -6.38 -2.91
C ILE A 178 -2.81 -7.82 -2.49
N TYR A 179 -3.26 -7.96 -1.25
CA TYR A 179 -3.48 -9.27 -0.63
C TYR A 179 -4.90 -9.43 -0.08
N GLU A 180 -5.50 -10.57 -0.39
CA GLU A 180 -6.70 -11.09 0.24
C GLU A 180 -6.49 -12.58 0.54
N TRP A 181 -7.05 -13.05 1.65
CA TRP A 181 -6.96 -14.46 2.00
C TRP A 181 -7.73 -15.29 0.97
N ASN A 182 -7.06 -16.30 0.39
CA ASN A 182 -7.66 -17.26 -0.50
C ASN A 182 -7.47 -18.66 0.09
N ASP A 183 -8.58 -19.35 0.41
CA ASP A 183 -8.58 -20.71 0.96
C ASP A 183 -7.92 -21.73 0.03
N GLU A 184 -7.82 -21.44 -1.28
CA GLU A 184 -7.11 -22.28 -2.24
C GLU A 184 -5.64 -22.48 -1.85
N ILE A 185 -5.03 -21.59 -1.07
CA ILE A 185 -3.66 -21.78 -0.58
C ILE A 185 -3.54 -23.01 0.33
N LEU A 186 -4.64 -23.44 0.95
CA LEU A 186 -4.70 -24.64 1.79
C LEU A 186 -4.90 -25.93 0.99
N GLN A 187 -5.06 -25.85 -0.34
CA GLN A 187 -5.18 -27.02 -1.21
C GLN A 187 -3.94 -27.91 -1.20
N TYR A 188 -2.78 -27.33 -0.81
CA TYR A 188 -1.54 -28.07 -0.58
C TYR A 188 -1.55 -28.80 0.77
N SER A 189 -2.67 -29.43 1.09
CA SER A 189 -2.84 -30.25 2.27
C SER A 189 -3.16 -31.69 1.88
N GLN A 190 -2.56 -32.63 2.60
CA GLN A 190 -2.74 -34.05 2.42
C GLN A 190 -3.38 -34.64 3.67
N ARG A 191 -4.31 -35.58 3.49
CA ARG A 191 -4.83 -36.35 4.63
C ARG A 191 -3.83 -37.44 4.98
N ASN A 192 -3.38 -37.44 6.23
CA ASN A 192 -2.51 -38.49 6.74
C ASN A 192 -3.30 -39.80 6.89
N LEU A 193 -3.08 -40.74 5.97
CA LEU A 193 -3.73 -42.05 5.99
C LEU A 193 -3.11 -43.03 7.01
N GLY A 194 -2.08 -42.60 7.75
CA GLY A 194 -1.42 -43.37 8.81
C GLY A 194 -2.19 -43.36 10.14
N ILE A 195 -1.48 -43.14 11.25
CA ILE A 195 -2.08 -43.00 12.59
C ILE A 195 -3.00 -41.77 12.53
N GLY A 196 -4.31 -41.98 12.72
CA GLY A 196 -5.35 -40.95 12.52
C GLY A 196 -6.37 -41.28 11.44
N LYS A 197 -6.19 -42.35 10.64
CA LYS A 197 -7.17 -42.83 9.63
C LYS A 197 -7.69 -41.73 8.68
N GLY A 198 -6.84 -40.79 8.28
CA GLY A 198 -7.23 -39.70 7.39
C GLY A 198 -7.97 -38.54 8.06
N GLN A 199 -8.01 -38.49 9.40
CA GLN A 199 -8.53 -37.34 10.17
C GLN A 199 -7.50 -36.22 10.30
N ASP A 200 -6.21 -36.56 10.31
CA ASP A 200 -5.13 -35.57 10.42
C ASP A 200 -4.82 -34.96 9.05
N ILE A 201 -4.87 -33.63 8.97
CA ILE A 201 -4.50 -32.86 7.78
C ILE A 201 -3.06 -32.38 7.95
N ILE A 202 -2.19 -32.76 7.00
CA ILE A 202 -0.80 -32.31 6.93
C ILE A 202 -0.71 -31.25 5.83
N TYR A 203 -0.20 -30.07 6.17
CA TYR A 203 0.03 -28.99 5.21
C TYR A 203 1.45 -29.05 4.67
N GLU A 204 1.60 -28.93 3.34
CA GLU A 204 2.90 -28.74 2.69
C GLU A 204 3.36 -27.29 2.87
N LEU A 205 3.87 -26.97 4.06
CA LEU A 205 4.20 -25.60 4.47
C LEU A 205 5.18 -24.90 3.51
N GLN A 206 6.13 -25.63 2.91
CA GLN A 206 7.10 -25.06 1.97
C GLN A 206 6.45 -24.61 0.65
N ARG A 207 5.41 -25.30 0.17
CA ARG A 207 4.65 -24.86 -1.02
C ARG A 207 3.82 -23.63 -0.69
N ILE A 208 3.14 -23.66 0.46
CA ILE A 208 2.36 -22.51 0.96
C ILE A 208 3.26 -21.29 1.12
N GLU A 209 4.46 -21.46 1.69
CA GLU A 209 5.44 -20.39 1.85
C GLU A 209 5.89 -19.81 0.51
N SER A 210 6.15 -20.66 -0.49
CA SER A 210 6.54 -20.23 -1.84
C SER A 210 5.45 -19.42 -2.54
N GLU A 211 4.20 -19.85 -2.45
CA GLU A 211 3.05 -19.12 -3.01
C GLU A 211 2.86 -17.77 -2.31
N LEU A 212 2.94 -17.74 -0.98
CA LEU A 212 2.88 -16.51 -0.21
C LEU A 212 4.03 -15.56 -0.57
N ALA A 213 5.26 -16.06 -0.76
CA ALA A 213 6.40 -15.26 -1.14
C ALA A 213 6.20 -14.60 -2.52
N ASN A 214 5.65 -15.36 -3.49
CA ASN A 214 5.31 -14.82 -4.81
C ASN A 214 4.25 -13.71 -4.70
N ILE A 215 3.17 -13.92 -3.95
CA ILE A 215 2.09 -12.93 -3.83
C ILE A 215 2.55 -11.68 -3.05
N LEU A 216 3.26 -11.87 -1.94
CA LEU A 216 3.51 -10.82 -0.95
C LEU A 216 4.83 -10.11 -1.13
N VAL A 217 5.77 -10.64 -1.92
CA VAL A 217 7.14 -10.10 -2.01
C VAL A 217 7.62 -9.92 -3.45
N GLN A 218 7.22 -10.79 -4.38
CA GLN A 218 7.65 -10.66 -5.78
C GLN A 218 7.19 -9.33 -6.39
N ASN A 219 8.13 -8.62 -7.03
CA ASN A 219 7.95 -7.29 -7.63
C ASN A 219 7.50 -6.17 -6.68
N LYS A 220 7.42 -6.44 -5.37
CA LYS A 220 7.09 -5.44 -4.36
C LYS A 220 8.29 -4.56 -4.09
N VAL A 221 8.02 -3.32 -3.70
CA VAL A 221 9.07 -2.34 -3.42
C VAL A 221 8.99 -1.87 -1.98
N HIS A 222 10.15 -1.56 -1.42
CA HIS A 222 10.23 -0.80 -0.19
C HIS A 222 10.05 0.68 -0.53
N PHE A 223 9.01 1.32 -0.01
CA PHE A 223 8.76 2.73 -0.31
C PHE A 223 9.72 3.62 0.47
N GLU A 224 10.19 4.68 -0.18
CA GLU A 224 10.97 5.72 0.51
C GLU A 224 10.07 6.45 1.52
N VAL A 225 10.53 6.55 2.76
CA VAL A 225 9.88 7.35 3.81
C VAL A 225 10.80 8.53 4.06
N GLY A 226 10.34 9.74 3.72
CA GLY A 226 11.12 10.95 3.98
C GLY A 226 11.36 11.11 5.48
N ASN A 227 12.58 11.44 5.88
CA ASN A 227 12.94 11.54 7.31
C ASN A 227 12.07 12.56 8.07
N GLU A 228 11.54 13.60 7.39
CA GLU A 228 10.62 14.61 7.96
C GLU A 228 9.66 15.21 6.91
N GLN A 229 9.62 14.65 5.69
CA GLN A 229 8.81 15.14 4.57
C GLN A 229 7.59 14.25 4.36
N LEU A 230 6.52 14.82 3.79
CA LEU A 230 5.35 14.06 3.38
C LEU A 230 5.76 12.90 2.47
N VAL A 231 5.07 11.76 2.60
CA VAL A 231 5.42 10.54 1.84
C VAL A 231 5.20 10.73 0.32
N LEU A 232 4.37 11.70 -0.04
CA LEU A 232 4.18 12.20 -1.40
C LEU A 232 4.52 13.69 -1.43
N GLU A 233 4.93 14.19 -2.60
CA GLU A 233 5.11 15.63 -2.78
C GLU A 233 3.80 16.39 -2.45
N PRO A 234 3.89 17.52 -1.72
CA PRO A 234 2.74 18.38 -1.48
C PRO A 234 2.06 18.79 -2.78
N PHE A 235 0.74 18.98 -2.75
CA PHE A 235 0.00 19.44 -3.92
C PHE A 235 0.52 20.80 -4.40
N PRO A 236 0.93 20.94 -5.67
CA PRO A 236 1.45 22.19 -6.19
C PRO A 236 0.30 23.12 -6.55
N TYR A 237 -0.13 23.96 -5.60
CA TYR A 237 -1.13 25.00 -5.88
C TYR A 237 -0.62 26.03 -6.90
N HIS A 238 -1.57 26.64 -7.61
CA HIS A 238 -1.28 27.86 -8.35
C HIS A 238 -0.90 28.97 -7.36
N LEU A 239 0.25 29.62 -7.59
CA LEU A 239 0.65 30.81 -6.86
C LEU A 239 -0.09 32.00 -7.47
N GLU A 240 -0.97 32.63 -6.68
CA GLU A 240 -1.58 33.93 -7.03
C GLU A 240 -0.54 35.05 -7.07
#